data_AF-A0A537NRB0-F1
#
_entry.id   AF-A0A537NRB0-F1
#
_cell.length_a   1.000
_cell.length_b   1.000
_cell.length_c   1.000
_cell.angle_alpha   90.00
_cell.angle_beta   90.00
_cell.angle_gamma   90.00
#
_symmetry.space_group_name_H-M   'P 1'
#
loop_
_entity.id
_entity.type
_entity.pdbx_description
1 polymer ?
#
loop_
_entity_poly.entity_id
_entity_poly.type
_entity_poly.pdbx_seq_one_letter_code
_entity_poly.pdbx_strand_id
1 'polypeptide(L)'
;MFAEKASELHRAPIVPASGQQLAPNEQPAPIENLSTAKRAALIACLKGGGTLHKRYGVWVAEAAGPQDKPVAGITVADLSRDGMLTLRLLGKSASAQLTPRGSWFARTGASEIAAL
;
A
#
# COMPACT_ATOMS: atom_id res chain seq x y z
N MET A 1 -36.99 35.38 2.11
CA MET A 1 -35.78 35.52 2.96
C MET A 1 -35.79 34.34 3.93
N PHE A 2 -34.97 33.30 3.88
CA PHE A 2 -33.80 32.95 3.07
C PHE A 2 -33.80 31.42 2.92
N ALA A 3 -33.56 30.91 1.71
CA ALA A 3 -33.24 29.50 1.49
C ALA A 3 -31.75 29.31 1.80
N GLU A 4 -31.42 28.56 2.84
CA GLU A 4 -30.03 28.30 3.22
C GLU A 4 -29.51 27.02 2.57
N LYS A 5 -28.30 27.17 2.02
CA LYS A 5 -27.70 26.34 0.98
C LYS A 5 -27.26 24.95 1.45
N ALA A 6 -27.39 24.02 0.50
CA ALA A 6 -26.73 22.73 0.45
C ALA A 6 -25.24 22.83 0.82
N SER A 7 -24.84 22.03 1.80
CA SER A 7 -23.44 21.69 2.07
C SER A 7 -23.21 20.25 1.61
N GLU A 8 -23.16 20.08 0.29
CA GLU A 8 -22.62 18.87 -0.33
C GLU A 8 -21.11 18.83 -0.05
N LEU A 9 -20.76 18.18 1.06
CA LEU A 9 -19.39 17.85 1.38
C LEU A 9 -18.89 16.87 0.32
N HIS A 10 -18.11 17.41 -0.61
CA HIS A 10 -17.33 16.73 -1.63
C HIS A 10 -16.85 15.36 -1.15
N ARG A 11 -17.60 14.31 -1.50
CA ARG A 11 -17.06 12.95 -1.58
C ARG A 11 -16.05 13.01 -2.71
N ALA A 12 -14.76 13.01 -2.34
CA ALA A 12 -13.66 12.91 -3.30
C ALA A 12 -13.99 11.81 -4.33
N PRO A 13 -13.72 12.04 -5.63
CA PRO A 13 -13.97 11.02 -6.63
C PRO A 13 -13.28 9.74 -6.18
N ILE A 14 -14.05 8.66 -6.15
CA ILE A 14 -13.54 7.31 -5.97
C ILE A 14 -12.55 7.13 -7.12
N VAL A 15 -11.26 7.32 -6.83
CA VAL A 15 -10.20 7.12 -7.80
C VAL A 15 -10.37 5.67 -8.24
N PRO A 16 -10.64 5.38 -9.54
CA PRO A 16 -10.77 4.01 -9.96
C PRO A 16 -9.47 3.29 -9.60
N ALA A 17 -9.58 2.01 -9.26
CA ALA A 17 -8.50 1.11 -8.86
C ALA A 17 -7.39 0.90 -9.93
N SER A 18 -7.31 1.79 -10.92
CA SER A 18 -6.34 1.84 -12.02
C SER A 18 -4.89 1.87 -11.55
N GLY A 19 -4.62 2.32 -10.31
CA GLY A 19 -3.29 2.29 -9.70
C GLY A 19 -2.88 0.94 -9.10
N GLN A 20 -3.77 -0.06 -9.07
CA GLN A 20 -3.54 -1.36 -8.40
C GLN A 20 -3.27 -2.50 -9.39
N GLN A 21 -3.48 -2.29 -10.69
CA GLN A 21 -3.27 -3.30 -11.73
C GLN A 21 -1.97 -3.02 -12.50
N LEU A 22 -1.23 -4.07 -12.89
CA LEU A 22 -0.19 -3.89 -13.91
C LEU A 22 -0.82 -3.37 -15.19
N ALA A 23 -0.10 -2.50 -15.90
CA ALA A 23 -0.54 -2.15 -17.24
C ALA A 23 -0.45 -3.41 -18.15
N PRO A 24 -1.35 -3.56 -19.15
CA PRO A 24 -1.42 -4.78 -19.98
C PRO A 24 -0.11 -5.19 -20.68
N ASN A 25 0.82 -4.25 -20.85
CA ASN A 25 2.11 -4.47 -21.53
C ASN A 25 3.32 -4.18 -20.62
N GLU A 26 3.10 -3.99 -19.32
CA GLU A 26 4.17 -3.81 -18.34
C GLU A 26 4.72 -5.21 -17.98
N GLN A 27 6.04 -5.39 -18.10
CA GLN A 27 6.68 -6.65 -17.73
C GLN A 27 6.47 -6.92 -16.23
N PRO A 28 6.19 -8.17 -15.81
CA PRO A 28 6.05 -8.50 -14.41
C PRO A 28 7.37 -8.28 -13.67
N ALA A 29 7.30 -7.81 -12.43
CA ALA A 29 8.46 -7.73 -11.56
C ALA A 29 8.94 -9.14 -11.18
N PRO A 30 10.25 -9.35 -10.96
CA PRO A 30 10.81 -10.64 -10.57
C PRO A 30 10.54 -10.90 -9.08
N ILE A 31 9.26 -11.12 -8.75
CA ILE A 31 8.81 -11.26 -7.38
C ILE A 31 9.30 -12.57 -6.75
N GLU A 32 9.74 -13.56 -7.54
CA GLU A 32 10.35 -14.79 -7.03
C GLU A 32 11.58 -14.53 -6.12
N ASN A 33 12.29 -13.43 -6.37
CA ASN A 33 13.46 -13.01 -5.58
C ASN A 33 13.10 -12.43 -4.21
N LEU A 34 11.82 -12.11 -3.97
CA LEU A 34 11.35 -11.66 -2.67
C LEU A 34 10.92 -12.84 -1.82
N SER A 35 11.21 -12.76 -0.53
CA SER A 35 10.62 -13.66 0.47
C SER A 35 9.09 -13.46 0.53
N THR A 36 8.37 -14.51 0.93
CA THR A 36 6.91 -14.48 1.08
C THR A 36 6.45 -13.32 1.98
N ALA A 37 7.20 -13.01 3.04
CA ALA A 37 6.90 -11.90 3.94
C ALA A 37 6.99 -10.53 3.25
N LYS A 38 8.03 -10.32 2.42
CA LYS A 38 8.20 -9.07 1.65
C LYS A 38 7.09 -8.91 0.62
N ARG A 39 6.73 -9.97 -0.11
CA ARG A 39 5.61 -9.95 -1.07
C ARG A 39 4.30 -9.62 -0.38
N ALA A 40 3.97 -10.32 0.69
CA ALA A 40 2.74 -10.10 1.45
C ALA A 40 2.65 -8.66 1.98
N ALA A 41 3.76 -8.11 2.49
CA ALA A 41 3.81 -6.74 2.98
C ALA A 41 3.57 -5.69 1.88
N LEU A 42 4.16 -5.88 0.69
CA LEU A 42 3.95 -5.00 -0.46
C LEU A 42 2.49 -5.04 -0.94
N ILE A 43 1.91 -6.23 -1.02
CA ILE A 43 0.51 -6.40 -1.42
C ILE A 43 -0.44 -5.77 -0.39
N ALA A 44 -0.19 -5.98 0.90
CA ALA A 44 -0.96 -5.32 1.96
C ALA A 44 -0.86 -3.79 1.87
N CYS A 45 0.34 -3.27 1.62
CA CYS A 45 0.56 -1.85 1.43
C CYS A 45 -0.23 -1.31 0.22
N LEU A 46 -0.19 -1.99 -0.92
CA LEU A 46 -0.93 -1.62 -2.13
C LEU A 46 -2.45 -1.64 -1.93
N LYS A 47 -2.98 -2.68 -1.26
CA LYS A 47 -4.40 -2.76 -0.88
C LYS A 47 -4.81 -1.61 0.03
N GLY A 48 -3.90 -1.19 0.92
CA GLY A 48 -4.06 -0.06 1.83
C GLY A 48 -3.86 1.34 1.25
N GLY A 49 -3.86 1.51 -0.08
CA GLY A 49 -3.63 2.82 -0.71
C GLY A 49 -2.15 3.21 -0.85
N GLY A 50 -1.23 2.24 -0.68
CA GLY A 50 0.20 2.43 -0.89
C GLY A 50 0.97 2.97 0.31
N THR A 51 0.36 2.99 1.50
CA THR A 51 1.00 3.45 2.74
C THR A 51 0.75 2.49 3.90
N LEU A 52 1.82 2.17 4.65
CA LEU A 52 1.76 1.53 5.96
C LEU A 52 1.97 2.59 7.06
N HIS A 53 1.23 2.47 8.14
CA HIS A 53 1.35 3.30 9.33
C HIS A 53 1.83 2.47 10.51
N LYS A 54 2.77 3.00 11.28
CA LYS A 54 3.18 2.38 12.54
C LYS A 54 2.14 2.69 13.63
N ARG A 55 1.51 1.67 14.19
CA ARG A 55 0.56 1.77 15.30
C ARG A 55 0.89 0.71 16.34
N TYR A 56 0.98 1.09 17.62
CA TYR A 56 1.25 0.16 18.73
C TYR A 56 2.42 -0.81 18.51
N GLY A 57 3.49 -0.34 17.86
CA GLY A 57 4.69 -1.15 17.59
C GLY A 57 4.62 -2.05 16.34
N VAL A 58 3.47 -2.15 15.67
CA VAL A 58 3.29 -2.90 14.41
C VAL A 58 3.04 -1.96 13.23
N TRP A 59 3.23 -2.46 12.01
CA TRP A 59 2.91 -1.71 10.79
C TRP A 59 1.62 -2.23 10.17
N VAL A 60 0.70 -1.33 9.85
CA VAL A 60 -0.61 -1.68 9.29
C VAL A 60 -0.93 -0.80 8.09
N ALA A 61 -1.58 -1.38 7.08
CA ALA A 61 -2.15 -0.60 5.98
C ALA A 61 -3.30 0.27 6.48
N GLU A 62 -3.55 1.41 5.83
CA GLU A 62 -4.61 2.32 6.25
C GLU A 62 -6.01 1.73 6.10
N ALA A 63 -6.24 0.99 5.02
CA ALA A 63 -7.48 0.24 4.77
C ALA A 63 -7.43 -1.21 5.28
N ALA A 64 -6.58 -1.53 6.26
CA ALA A 64 -6.48 -2.87 6.83
C ALA A 64 -7.79 -3.26 7.53
N GLY A 65 -8.44 -4.32 7.06
CA GLY A 65 -9.59 -4.92 7.71
C GLY A 65 -9.20 -5.73 8.96
N PRO A 66 -10.16 -6.21 9.75
CA PRO A 66 -9.88 -7.01 10.95
C PRO A 66 -9.14 -8.34 10.69
N GLN A 67 -9.07 -8.77 9.43
CA GLN A 67 -8.33 -9.97 9.00
C GLN A 67 -6.94 -9.66 8.41
N ASP A 68 -6.59 -8.38 8.21
CA ASP A 68 -5.30 -8.01 7.65
C ASP A 68 -4.18 -8.19 8.69
N LYS A 69 -3.19 -8.98 8.32
CA LYS A 69 -2.06 -9.31 9.19
C LYS A 69 -1.13 -8.10 9.32
N PRO A 70 -0.70 -7.74 10.54
CA PRO A 70 0.28 -6.68 10.71
C PRO A 70 1.60 -7.06 10.03
N VAL A 71 2.25 -6.05 9.44
CA VAL A 71 3.57 -6.18 8.84
C VAL A 71 4.62 -6.00 9.93
N ALA A 72 5.55 -6.96 10.02
CA ALA A 72 6.66 -6.88 10.97
C ALA A 72 7.59 -5.72 10.63
N GLY A 73 8.11 -5.04 11.67
CA GLY A 73 9.02 -3.91 11.49
C GLY A 73 10.31 -4.25 10.74
N ILE A 74 10.84 -5.46 10.93
CA ILE A 74 12.02 -5.94 10.20
C ILE A 74 11.76 -6.01 8.69
N THR A 75 10.57 -6.50 8.29
CA THR A 75 10.16 -6.57 6.89
C THR A 75 10.06 -5.18 6.28
N VAL A 76 9.50 -4.21 7.00
CA VAL A 76 9.44 -2.82 6.53
C VAL A 76 10.84 -2.23 6.38
N ALA A 77 11.75 -2.49 7.32
CA ALA A 77 13.13 -2.03 7.25
C ALA A 77 13.91 -2.67 6.09
N ASP A 78 13.72 -3.97 5.84
CA ASP A 78 14.30 -4.66 4.68
C ASP A 78 13.78 -4.06 3.37
N LEU A 79 12.46 -3.90 3.23
CA LEU A 79 11.85 -3.31 2.03
C LEU A 79 12.30 -1.88 1.78
N SER A 80 12.55 -1.12 2.85
CA SER A 80 13.12 0.22 2.71
C SER A 80 14.56 0.18 2.22
N ARG A 81 15.39 -0.73 2.76
CA ARG A 81 16.76 -1.00 2.26
C ARG A 81 16.77 -1.46 0.80
N ASP A 82 15.78 -2.23 0.38
CA ASP A 82 15.62 -2.70 -1.00
C ASP A 82 15.10 -1.59 -1.95
N GLY A 83 14.79 -0.40 -1.43
CA GLY A 83 14.26 0.72 -2.21
C GLY A 83 12.80 0.57 -2.63
N MET A 84 12.04 -0.31 -1.97
CA MET A 84 10.63 -0.58 -2.25
C MET A 84 9.69 0.26 -1.39
N LEU A 85 10.16 0.70 -0.21
CA LEU A 85 9.44 1.61 0.67
C LEU A 85 10.30 2.83 1.03
N THR A 86 9.66 3.99 1.06
CA THR A 86 10.22 5.21 1.66
C THR A 86 9.63 5.40 3.04
N LEU A 87 10.50 5.44 4.06
CA LEU A 87 10.09 5.75 5.43
C LEU A 87 9.94 7.26 5.62
N ARG A 88 8.83 7.67 6.25
CA ARG A 88 8.60 9.05 6.69
C ARG A 88 8.37 9.04 8.20
N LEU A 89 9.09 9.90 8.91
CA LEU A 89 8.86 10.17 10.32
C LEU A 89 8.29 11.59 10.46
N LEU A 90 7.17 11.71 11.17
CA LEU A 90 6.58 12.98 11.54
C LEU A 90 6.29 12.97 13.03
N GLY A 91 7.20 13.56 13.81
CA GLY A 91 7.13 13.54 15.28
C GLY A 91 7.13 12.11 15.82
N LYS A 92 6.04 11.73 16.50
CA LYS A 92 5.85 10.39 17.08
C LYS A 92 5.24 9.38 16.11
N SER A 93 4.86 9.82 14.92
CA SER A 93 4.24 8.99 13.88
C SER A 93 5.27 8.56 12.85
N ALA A 94 5.19 7.30 12.42
CA ALA A 94 5.99 6.78 11.33
C ALA A 94 5.09 6.15 10.27
N SER A 95 5.38 6.43 9.00
CA SER A 95 4.72 5.81 7.85
C SER A 95 5.76 5.29 6.85
N ALA A 96 5.35 4.32 6.03
CA ALA A 96 6.14 3.73 4.97
C ALA A 96 5.31 3.76 3.69
N GLN A 97 5.81 4.43 2.67
CA GLN A 97 5.08 4.66 1.42
C GLN A 97 5.73 3.86 0.29
N LEU A 98 4.92 3.26 -0.59
CA LEU A 98 5.43 2.58 -1.79
C LEU A 98 6.22 3.55 -2.67
N THR A 99 7.40 3.10 -3.09
CA THR A 99 8.12 3.72 -4.20
C THR A 99 7.52 3.25 -5.53
N PRO A 100 7.87 3.86 -6.68
CA PRO A 100 7.47 3.32 -7.99
C PRO A 100 7.91 1.86 -8.17
N ARG A 101 9.12 1.50 -7.73
CA ARG A 101 9.61 0.12 -7.73
C ARG A 101 8.78 -0.78 -6.82
N GLY A 102 8.50 -0.35 -5.59
CA GLY A 102 7.67 -1.11 -4.67
C GLY A 102 6.27 -1.35 -5.21
N SER A 103 5.65 -0.33 -5.81
CA SER A 103 4.34 -0.43 -6.47
C SER A 103 4.36 -1.41 -7.64
N TRP A 104 5.41 -1.42 -8.45
CA TRP A 104 5.55 -2.40 -9.52
C TRP A 104 5.56 -3.85 -8.98
N PHE A 105 6.40 -4.14 -7.98
CA PHE A 105 6.44 -5.45 -7.33
C PHE A 105 5.12 -5.82 -6.64
N ALA A 106 4.49 -4.86 -5.96
CA ALA A 106 3.22 -5.07 -5.27
C ALA A 106 2.10 -5.44 -6.24
N ARG A 107 2.00 -4.72 -7.37
CA ARG A 107 1.01 -4.99 -8.41
C ARG A 107 1.24 -6.35 -9.05
N THR A 108 2.50 -6.74 -9.30
CA THR A 108 2.80 -8.08 -9.86
C THR A 108 2.35 -9.18 -8.92
N GLY A 109 2.67 -9.07 -7.62
CA GLY A 109 2.21 -10.04 -6.63
C GLY A 109 0.69 -10.08 -6.46
N ALA A 110 0.02 -8.93 -6.56
CA ALA A 110 -1.44 -8.88 -6.50
C ALA A 110 -2.08 -9.55 -7.73
N SER A 111 -1.52 -9.36 -8.93
CA SER A 111 -1.98 -10.00 -10.16
C SER A 111 -1.78 -11.52 -10.14
N GLU A 112 -0.68 -12.03 -9.58
CA GLU A 112 -0.50 -13.48 -9.41
C GLU A 112 -1.56 -14.10 -8.51
N ILE A 113 -1.91 -13.44 -7.38
CA ILE A 113 -2.94 -13.93 -6.47
C ILE A 113 -4.33 -13.92 -7.14
N ALA A 114 -4.62 -12.91 -7.97
CA ALA A 114 -5.90 -12.81 -8.66
C ALA A 114 -6.06 -13.80 -9.82
N ALA A 115 -4.97 -14.43 -10.27
CA ALA A 115 -4.96 -15.42 -11.34
C ALA A 115 -5.10 -16.88 -10.84
N LEU A 116 -5.11 -17.09 -9.51
CA LEU A 116 -5.31 -18.38 -8.83
C LEU A 116 -6.77 -18.56 -8.42
#